data_AF-A0AAD9V403-F1
#
_entry.id   AF-A0AAD9V403-F1
#
_cell.length_a   1.000
_cell.length_b   1.000
_cell.length_c   1.000
_cell.angle_alpha   90.00
_cell.angle_beta   90.00
_cell.angle_gamma   90.00
#
_symmetry.space_group_name_H-M   'P 1'
#
loop_
_entity.id
_entity.type
_entity.pdbx_description
1 polymer ?
#
loop_
_entity_poly.entity_id
_entity_poly.type
_entity_poly.pdbx_seq_one_letter_code
_entity_poly.pdbx_strand_id
1 'polypeptide(L)'
;MYLEWLSSFLYFFSFEGYHEKFDITIYWLCSGSEFCLMMDEDDSISSPQAKKISSFTMPVLCHWYKELTQSDDTKSQHNSHRAQYSDHPPLVIIFEDFEGFPPTVVQNFVTICSQYLNELPLVLVFGIATAVTTIHRVLPHAVSSVLSIERFQSQRPLVCVLEMINKFCLMEHFYECPLSVLCCVSPKCRKDILDKMTHKQVEMCRKTLSFRRFVENASAKEQLKLLLEDSSTKEAIACMLNDLDQYHWNFFPILQCLHAVTCNLPRHPLGKKLFDVYESSLSSNIWNKEEFKEAMALLRVCSRDELLPLLEKCIEILQCALTEPESKRHCQELQESKTRIEKILHQFKDLEVLQETQDQTSSSSHKGALSTVTNRFELQEQLMSAAKQKRKDSPYDRLRKRTVDSLDEMFRKYLTCPRNLPLFEVLYYDNVQEIRKHLIGMPRVAIQTALSNPQYYLKCKCCQTDVGTVQDTLPDICIAYKLHLECGRLINLFDWLQAFSAVLEPPETEQSSEMSPKKKQKTDDQLHARFIQAVSELQFLGFIKATRKKTDHVQRLTWGAC
;
A
#
# COMPACT_ATOMS: atom_id res chain seq x y z
N MET A 1 20.30 -0.53 -5.69
CA MET A 1 20.69 -0.98 -7.04
C MET A 1 21.38 -2.36 -6.98
N TYR A 2 20.83 -3.31 -6.21
CA TYR A 2 21.36 -4.69 -6.06
C TYR A 2 20.24 -5.70 -5.72
N LEU A 3 19.03 -5.48 -6.25
CA LEU A 3 17.85 -6.34 -6.04
C LEU A 3 16.99 -6.39 -7.32
N GLU A 4 17.61 -6.60 -8.48
CA GLU A 4 16.91 -6.73 -9.77
C GLU A 4 17.30 -8.01 -10.56
N TRP A 5 17.88 -9.02 -9.92
CA TRP A 5 18.36 -10.24 -10.60
C TRP A 5 17.78 -11.56 -10.10
N LEU A 6 16.59 -11.55 -9.49
CA LEU A 6 15.86 -12.78 -9.15
C LEU A 6 14.58 -12.91 -9.97
N SER A 7 14.71 -12.75 -11.29
CA SER A 7 13.73 -13.27 -12.24
C SER A 7 14.47 -14.16 -13.22
N SER A 8 14.02 -15.42 -13.32
CA SER A 8 14.60 -16.53 -14.09
C SER A 8 15.60 -17.35 -13.28
N PHE A 9 15.22 -18.56 -12.88
CA PHE A 9 15.79 -19.82 -13.37
C PHE A 9 15.15 -21.02 -12.63
N LEU A 10 14.91 -22.09 -13.39
CA LEU A 10 14.02 -23.22 -13.11
C LEU A 10 14.74 -24.41 -12.43
N TYR A 11 14.02 -25.10 -11.54
CA TYR A 11 13.84 -26.56 -11.39
C TYR A 11 14.99 -27.55 -11.02
N PHE A 12 14.56 -28.50 -10.16
CA PHE A 12 14.92 -29.93 -9.98
C PHE A 12 15.94 -30.34 -8.88
N PHE A 13 15.40 -30.91 -7.79
CA PHE A 13 15.86 -32.17 -7.22
C PHE A 13 14.64 -33.09 -6.97
N SER A 14 14.61 -34.27 -7.59
CA SER A 14 13.55 -35.26 -7.40
C SER A 14 13.98 -36.26 -6.33
N PHE A 15 13.29 -36.30 -5.19
CA PHE A 15 13.27 -37.46 -4.32
C PHE A 15 11.95 -38.18 -4.58
N GLU A 16 12.01 -39.32 -5.28
CA GLU A 16 10.82 -40.05 -5.67
C GLU A 16 10.19 -40.70 -4.43
N GLY A 17 8.96 -40.28 -4.16
CA GLY A 17 8.18 -40.73 -3.02
C GLY A 17 6.81 -40.10 -2.91
N TYR A 18 6.49 -38.96 -3.54
CA TYR A 18 5.12 -38.44 -3.66
C TYR A 18 5.00 -37.55 -4.91
N HIS A 19 3.90 -37.69 -5.64
CA HIS A 19 3.51 -36.87 -6.79
C HIS A 19 3.19 -35.43 -6.35
N GLU A 20 4.19 -34.58 -6.10
CA GLU A 20 4.04 -33.13 -6.00
C GLU A 20 5.42 -32.50 -6.23
N LYS A 21 5.51 -31.50 -7.13
CA LYS A 21 6.74 -30.77 -7.43
C LYS A 21 7.06 -29.89 -6.22
N PHE A 22 8.19 -30.13 -5.57
CA PHE A 22 8.68 -29.27 -4.48
C PHE A 22 10.02 -28.65 -4.86
N ASP A 23 10.17 -27.35 -4.60
CA ASP A 23 11.39 -26.59 -4.87
C ASP A 23 12.33 -26.67 -3.64
N ILE A 24 13.45 -27.36 -3.80
CA ILE A 24 14.56 -27.42 -2.82
C ILE A 24 15.80 -26.91 -3.52
N THR A 25 16.43 -25.87 -2.97
CA THR A 25 17.64 -25.26 -3.54
C THR A 25 18.83 -25.56 -2.64
N ILE A 26 19.88 -26.16 -3.21
CA ILE A 26 21.12 -26.52 -2.51
C ILE A 26 22.22 -25.56 -2.95
N TYR A 27 22.82 -24.85 -2.00
CA TYR A 27 23.92 -23.93 -2.26
C TYR A 27 25.23 -24.43 -1.62
N TRP A 28 26.33 -24.33 -2.37
CA TRP A 28 27.69 -24.51 -1.88
C TRP A 28 28.33 -23.13 -1.69
N LEU A 29 28.74 -22.81 -0.46
CA LEU A 29 29.38 -21.53 -0.16
C LEU A 29 30.90 -21.67 -0.33
N CYS A 30 31.42 -21.24 -1.48
CA CYS A 30 32.85 -21.13 -1.71
C CYS A 30 33.40 -19.82 -1.11
N SER A 31 34.50 -19.91 -0.38
CA SER A 31 35.12 -18.79 0.32
C SER A 31 35.82 -17.84 -0.64
N GLY A 32 35.09 -16.82 -1.13
CA GLY A 32 35.67 -15.65 -1.78
C GLY A 32 35.21 -15.45 -3.22
N SER A 33 34.28 -14.51 -3.40
CA SER A 33 33.97 -13.85 -4.68
C SER A 33 33.81 -14.77 -5.89
N GLU A 34 32.96 -15.78 -5.79
CA GLU A 34 32.24 -16.37 -6.92
C GLU A 34 31.09 -17.21 -6.35
N PHE A 35 29.85 -16.75 -6.56
CA PHE A 35 28.67 -17.58 -6.35
C PHE A 35 28.68 -18.63 -7.46
N CYS A 36 29.19 -19.82 -7.17
CA CYS A 36 29.11 -20.92 -8.12
C CYS A 36 27.70 -21.50 -8.06
N LEU A 37 26.83 -21.03 -8.95
CA LEU A 37 25.63 -21.77 -9.34
C LEU A 37 26.14 -23.09 -9.93
N MET A 38 25.71 -24.21 -9.36
CA MET A 38 25.88 -25.47 -10.07
C MET A 38 24.97 -25.42 -11.30
N MET A 39 25.64 -25.40 -12.45
CA MET A 39 25.14 -25.36 -13.84
C MET A 39 25.05 -23.96 -14.47
N ASP A 40 26.22 -23.39 -14.79
CA ASP A 40 26.35 -22.52 -15.96
C ASP A 40 26.09 -23.35 -17.22
N GLU A 41 24.99 -23.05 -17.91
CA GLU A 41 24.77 -23.39 -19.31
C GLU A 41 25.79 -22.58 -20.14
N ASP A 42 26.93 -23.19 -20.47
CA ASP A 42 27.69 -22.98 -21.72
C ASP A 42 29.15 -23.39 -21.53
N ASP A 43 29.48 -24.66 -21.79
CA ASP A 43 30.76 -24.97 -22.42
C ASP A 43 30.71 -26.33 -23.13
N SER A 44 30.91 -26.26 -24.45
CA SER A 44 30.92 -27.37 -25.39
C SER A 44 32.17 -28.24 -25.22
N ILE A 45 32.24 -29.12 -24.21
CA ILE A 45 33.19 -30.24 -24.15
C ILE A 45 32.51 -31.46 -23.54
N SER A 46 32.22 -32.46 -24.39
CA SER A 46 31.90 -33.86 -24.07
C SER A 46 31.17 -34.15 -22.75
N SER A 47 29.85 -34.33 -22.86
CA SER A 47 28.97 -34.94 -21.86
C SER A 47 29.61 -36.09 -21.06
N PRO A 48 29.64 -36.04 -19.71
CA PRO A 48 29.30 -37.21 -18.93
C PRO A 48 27.77 -37.25 -18.87
N GLN A 49 27.20 -38.33 -19.39
CA GLN A 49 25.77 -38.63 -19.34
C GLN A 49 25.13 -38.18 -18.02
N ALA A 50 24.01 -37.45 -18.11
CA ALA A 50 23.13 -37.17 -16.98
C ALA A 50 22.88 -38.48 -16.22
N LYS A 51 23.57 -38.65 -15.08
CA LYS A 51 23.42 -39.84 -14.23
C LYS A 51 21.97 -39.85 -13.76
N LYS A 52 21.26 -40.95 -14.01
CA LYS A 52 19.85 -41.13 -13.60
C LYS A 52 19.68 -40.75 -12.12
N ILE A 53 18.57 -40.09 -11.78
CA ILE A 53 18.24 -39.64 -10.42
C ILE A 53 18.32 -40.80 -9.40
N SER A 54 18.07 -42.04 -9.85
CA SER A 54 18.22 -43.27 -9.08
C SER A 54 19.64 -43.57 -8.56
N SER A 55 20.65 -42.80 -8.95
CA SER A 55 22.05 -42.98 -8.53
C SER A 55 22.52 -42.01 -7.45
N PHE A 56 21.72 -41.01 -7.07
CA PHE A 56 22.08 -40.06 -6.01
C PHE A 56 21.65 -40.60 -4.64
N THR A 57 22.64 -41.02 -3.85
CA THR A 57 22.45 -41.48 -2.48
C THR A 57 23.33 -40.65 -1.54
N MET A 58 22.99 -40.57 -0.25
CA MET A 58 23.80 -39.83 0.72
C MET A 58 25.29 -40.26 0.73
N PRO A 59 25.66 -41.54 0.57
CA PRO A 59 27.06 -41.93 0.43
C PRO A 59 27.77 -41.37 -0.81
N VAL A 60 27.06 -41.23 -1.94
CA VAL A 60 27.59 -40.59 -3.15
C VAL A 60 27.82 -39.09 -2.93
N LEU A 61 26.91 -38.43 -2.20
CA LEU A 61 27.08 -37.03 -1.80
C LEU A 61 28.28 -36.85 -0.87
N CYS A 62 28.47 -37.77 0.09
CA CYS A 62 29.63 -37.76 0.99
C CYS A 62 30.95 -37.96 0.23
N HIS A 63 30.98 -38.88 -0.74
CA HIS A 63 32.15 -39.10 -1.59
C HIS A 63 32.47 -37.86 -2.44
N TRP A 64 31.45 -37.29 -3.08
CA TRP A 64 31.59 -36.09 -3.89
C TRP A 64 32.09 -34.89 -3.06
N TYR A 65 31.56 -34.69 -1.85
CA TYR A 65 32.02 -33.64 -0.95
C TYR A 65 33.48 -33.84 -0.52
N LYS A 66 33.85 -35.08 -0.16
CA LYS A 66 35.24 -35.44 0.19
C LYS A 66 36.20 -35.18 -0.97
N GLU A 67 35.84 -35.53 -2.21
CA GLU A 67 36.63 -35.25 -3.41
C GLU A 67 36.86 -33.74 -3.60
N LEU A 68 35.83 -32.91 -3.42
CA LEU A 68 35.93 -31.46 -3.56
C LEU A 68 36.80 -30.81 -2.47
N THR A 69 36.64 -31.23 -1.21
CA THR A 69 37.46 -30.70 -0.12
C THR A 69 38.93 -31.11 -0.20
N GLN A 70 39.24 -32.29 -0.78
CA GLN A 70 40.62 -32.77 -0.95
C GLN A 70 41.37 -32.08 -2.10
N SER A 71 40.66 -31.54 -3.10
CA SER A 71 41.31 -30.84 -4.22
C SER A 71 41.88 -29.46 -3.86
N ASP A 72 41.35 -28.79 -2.83
CA ASP A 72 41.78 -27.43 -2.44
C ASP A 72 43.05 -27.40 -1.56
N ASP A 73 43.39 -28.50 -0.89
CA ASP A 73 44.58 -28.59 -0.02
C ASP A 73 45.92 -28.44 -0.77
N THR A 74 45.93 -28.58 -2.10
CA THR A 74 47.17 -28.53 -2.89
C THR A 74 47.59 -27.13 -3.37
N LYS A 75 46.82 -26.06 -3.07
CA LYS A 75 47.10 -24.70 -3.62
C LYS A 75 47.21 -23.53 -2.64
N SER A 76 47.21 -23.72 -1.32
CA SER A 76 47.23 -22.60 -0.35
C SER A 76 48.55 -22.40 0.43
N GLN A 77 49.68 -22.24 -0.27
CA GLN A 77 50.84 -21.53 0.29
C GLN A 77 50.92 -20.13 -0.32
N HIS A 78 50.18 -19.17 0.27
CA HIS A 78 50.52 -17.73 0.41
C HIS A 78 49.26 -16.89 0.67
N ASN A 79 48.92 -16.66 1.95
CA ASN A 79 48.71 -15.31 2.51
C ASN A 79 48.05 -15.37 3.90
N SER A 80 48.86 -15.03 4.91
CA SER A 80 48.44 -14.74 6.27
C SER A 80 47.67 -13.42 6.31
N HIS A 81 46.33 -13.49 6.28
CA HIS A 81 45.38 -12.58 6.96
C HIS A 81 43.98 -12.79 6.37
N ARG A 82 43.30 -13.89 6.73
CA ARG A 82 41.83 -13.99 6.61
C ARG A 82 41.28 -15.03 7.58
N ALA A 83 40.11 -14.68 8.13
CA ALA A 83 39.46 -15.17 9.33
C ALA A 83 39.43 -16.70 9.55
N GLN A 84 39.54 -17.06 10.84
CA GLN A 84 39.23 -18.39 11.41
C GLN A 84 37.78 -18.80 11.11
N TYR A 85 37.57 -19.56 10.03
CA TYR A 85 36.40 -20.41 9.82
C TYR A 85 36.90 -21.72 9.19
N SER A 86 36.37 -22.85 9.66
CA SER A 86 36.89 -24.21 9.50
C SER A 86 37.27 -24.66 8.07
N ASP A 87 38.25 -25.57 7.97
CA ASP A 87 38.80 -26.25 6.78
C ASP A 87 37.79 -26.97 5.86
N HIS A 88 36.49 -26.85 6.11
CA HIS A 88 35.42 -27.50 5.35
C HIS A 88 34.20 -26.56 5.24
N PRO A 89 33.82 -26.12 4.02
CA PRO A 89 32.68 -25.22 3.81
C PRO A 89 31.34 -25.92 4.02
N PRO A 90 30.35 -25.30 4.70
CA PRO A 90 29.04 -25.90 4.93
C PRO A 90 28.19 -25.98 3.66
N LEU A 91 27.43 -27.06 3.52
CA LEU A 91 26.40 -27.22 2.50
C LEU A 91 25.07 -26.67 3.04
N VAL A 92 24.51 -25.67 2.35
CA VAL A 92 23.27 -24.99 2.76
C VAL A 92 22.10 -25.53 1.94
N ILE A 93 21.08 -26.06 2.60
CA ILE A 93 19.85 -26.55 1.99
C ILE A 93 18.72 -25.63 2.39
N ILE A 94 18.05 -25.02 1.40
CA ILE A 94 16.96 -24.07 1.61
C ILE A 94 15.63 -24.74 1.27
N PHE A 95 14.72 -24.77 2.23
CA PHE A 95 13.32 -25.14 2.04
C PHE A 95 12.51 -23.85 1.87
N GLU A 96 12.11 -23.51 0.65
CA GLU A 96 11.39 -22.25 0.40
C GLU A 96 9.96 -22.26 0.98
N ASP A 97 9.25 -23.38 0.81
CA ASP A 97 7.92 -23.60 1.38
C ASP A 97 7.91 -24.80 2.33
N PHE A 98 8.32 -24.58 3.59
CA PHE A 98 8.33 -25.63 4.61
C PHE A 98 6.94 -26.20 4.91
N GLU A 99 5.87 -25.42 4.71
CA GLU A 99 4.50 -25.83 5.03
C GLU A 99 3.87 -26.73 3.96
N GLY A 100 4.35 -26.61 2.71
CA GLY A 100 3.94 -27.48 1.61
C GLY A 100 4.42 -28.92 1.74
N PHE A 101 5.51 -29.18 2.47
CA PHE A 101 6.07 -30.53 2.56
C PHE A 101 5.26 -31.45 3.49
N PRO A 102 5.06 -32.72 3.10
CA PRO A 102 4.50 -33.71 4.00
C PRO A 102 5.43 -33.90 5.21
N PRO A 103 4.90 -33.90 6.45
CA PRO A 103 5.71 -33.87 7.66
C PRO A 103 6.62 -35.10 7.81
N THR A 104 6.18 -36.26 7.31
CA THR A 104 6.95 -37.51 7.35
C THR A 104 8.23 -37.44 6.54
N VAL A 105 8.21 -36.75 5.39
CA VAL A 105 9.38 -36.62 4.50
C VAL A 105 10.42 -35.73 5.16
N VAL A 106 10.00 -34.59 5.70
CA VAL A 106 10.91 -33.65 6.39
C VAL A 106 11.53 -34.31 7.63
N GLN A 107 10.73 -35.02 8.44
CA GLN A 107 11.23 -35.73 9.62
C GLN A 107 12.28 -36.78 9.27
N ASN A 108 12.00 -37.61 8.25
CA ASN A 108 12.92 -38.63 7.78
C ASN A 108 14.20 -38.00 7.21
N PHE A 109 14.07 -36.92 6.45
CA PHE A 109 15.19 -36.19 5.87
C PHE A 109 16.12 -35.61 6.95
N VAL A 110 15.57 -34.90 7.94
CA VAL A 110 16.36 -34.36 9.05
C VAL A 110 17.06 -35.48 9.83
N THR A 111 16.37 -36.60 10.04
CA THR A 111 16.95 -37.76 10.73
C THR A 111 18.10 -38.38 9.93
N ILE A 112 17.95 -38.49 8.60
CA ILE A 112 19.03 -38.96 7.71
C ILE A 112 20.21 -37.97 7.76
N CYS A 113 19.97 -36.68 7.58
CA CYS A 113 21.00 -35.65 7.64
C CYS A 113 21.78 -35.67 8.97
N SER A 114 21.09 -35.91 10.09
CA SER A 114 21.71 -36.03 11.41
C SER A 114 22.74 -37.16 11.50
N GLN A 115 22.56 -38.26 10.76
CA GLN A 115 23.49 -39.40 10.77
C GLN A 115 24.77 -39.09 9.99
N TYR A 116 24.71 -38.17 9.02
CA TYR A 116 25.82 -37.81 8.14
C TYR A 116 26.54 -36.50 8.55
N LEU A 117 26.21 -35.91 9.71
CA LEU A 117 26.84 -34.66 10.21
C LEU A 117 28.35 -34.78 10.41
N ASN A 118 28.86 -35.99 10.68
CA ASN A 118 30.30 -36.21 10.86
C ASN A 118 31.08 -36.12 9.54
N GLU A 119 30.42 -36.32 8.40
CA GLU A 119 31.04 -36.31 7.07
C GLU A 119 30.67 -35.06 6.25
N LEU A 120 29.51 -34.45 6.54
CA LEU A 120 28.97 -33.30 5.83
C LEU A 120 28.52 -32.22 6.81
N PRO A 121 29.15 -31.03 6.82
CA PRO A 121 28.62 -29.88 7.54
C PRO A 121 27.36 -29.35 6.85
N LEU A 122 26.18 -29.67 7.38
CA LEU A 122 24.88 -29.29 6.80
C LEU A 122 24.24 -28.14 7.56
N VAL A 123 23.74 -27.14 6.83
CA VAL A 123 22.93 -26.04 7.36
C VAL A 123 21.58 -26.04 6.65
N LEU A 124 20.50 -26.13 7.42
CA LEU A 124 19.13 -26.12 6.87
C LEU A 124 18.49 -24.75 7.12
N VAL A 125 17.98 -24.13 6.07
CA VAL A 125 17.22 -22.88 6.16
C VAL A 125 15.75 -23.18 5.85
N PHE A 126 14.87 -22.87 6.80
CA PHE A 126 13.42 -23.09 6.65
C PHE A 126 12.70 -21.77 6.35
N GLY A 127 12.13 -21.66 5.15
CA GLY A 127 11.16 -20.64 4.77
C GLY A 127 9.81 -20.95 5.40
N ILE A 128 9.45 -20.19 6.43
CA ILE A 128 8.19 -20.36 7.17
C ILE A 128 7.32 -19.13 6.94
N ALA A 129 6.13 -19.34 6.39
CA ALA A 129 5.19 -18.26 6.09
C ALA A 129 4.40 -17.78 7.32
N THR A 130 4.00 -18.68 8.22
CA THR A 130 3.05 -18.36 9.30
C THR A 130 3.70 -17.99 10.63
N ALA A 131 4.10 -18.99 11.42
CA ALA A 131 4.66 -18.82 12.75
C ALA A 131 5.57 -20.00 13.10
N VAL A 132 6.50 -19.77 14.02
CA VAL A 132 7.43 -20.80 14.52
C VAL A 132 6.69 -22.00 15.15
N THR A 133 5.45 -21.82 15.59
CA THR A 133 4.59 -22.91 16.08
C THR A 133 4.35 -24.00 15.03
N THR A 134 4.44 -23.67 13.74
CA THR A 134 4.29 -24.64 12.64
C THR A 134 5.46 -25.63 12.62
N ILE A 135 6.67 -25.20 13.00
CA ILE A 135 7.82 -26.12 13.19
C ILE A 135 7.48 -27.20 14.21
N HIS A 136 6.90 -26.82 15.36
CA HIS A 136 6.52 -27.78 16.40
C HIS A 136 5.35 -28.69 16.01
N ARG A 137 4.56 -28.34 14.99
CA ARG A 137 3.52 -29.20 14.43
C ARG A 137 4.09 -30.21 13.43
N VAL A 138 5.04 -29.78 12.60
CA VAL A 138 5.64 -30.59 11.53
C VAL A 138 6.76 -31.48 12.06
N LEU A 139 7.57 -30.98 12.99
CA LEU A 139 8.69 -31.70 13.61
C LEU A 139 8.33 -32.10 15.05
N PRO A 140 8.21 -33.41 15.34
CA PRO A 140 8.07 -33.92 16.69
C PRO A 140 9.29 -33.51 17.54
N HIS A 141 9.11 -33.51 18.86
CA HIS A 141 10.17 -33.15 19.80
C HIS A 141 11.48 -33.95 19.59
N ALA A 142 11.37 -35.22 19.20
CA ALA A 142 12.52 -36.08 18.93
C ALA A 142 13.40 -35.58 17.76
N VAL A 143 12.80 -34.99 16.73
CA VAL A 143 13.53 -34.44 15.57
C VAL A 143 13.95 -33.00 15.86
N SER A 144 13.11 -32.23 16.56
CA SER A 144 13.43 -30.86 16.94
C SER A 144 14.64 -30.77 17.89
N SER A 145 14.90 -31.78 18.73
CA SER A 145 16.07 -31.80 19.62
C SER A 145 17.40 -32.00 18.89
N VAL A 146 17.35 -32.50 17.65
CA VAL A 146 18.54 -32.71 16.80
C VAL A 146 18.93 -31.42 16.08
N LEU A 147 18.00 -30.48 15.94
CA LEU A 147 18.21 -29.22 15.25
C LEU A 147 18.56 -28.10 16.23
N SER A 148 19.66 -27.39 15.97
CA SER A 148 19.93 -26.11 16.60
C SER A 148 19.23 -25.00 15.81
N ILE A 149 18.03 -24.62 16.23
CA ILE A 149 17.18 -23.66 15.50
C ILE A 149 17.46 -22.23 15.96
N GLU A 150 17.99 -21.41 15.07
CA GLU A 150 18.04 -19.96 15.22
C GLU A 150 16.91 -19.29 14.42
N ARG A 151 16.36 -18.20 14.96
CA ARG A 151 15.21 -17.52 14.36
C ARG A 151 15.67 -16.24 13.66
N PHE A 152 15.41 -16.18 12.37
CA PHE A 152 15.57 -14.97 11.58
C PHE A 152 14.19 -14.41 11.22
N GLN A 153 14.04 -13.10 11.30
CA GLN A 153 12.81 -12.42 10.93
C GLN A 153 13.06 -11.53 9.71
N SER A 154 12.37 -11.85 8.63
CA SER A 154 12.37 -11.00 7.42
C SER A 154 11.54 -9.72 7.65
N GLN A 155 11.76 -8.73 6.78
CA GLN A 155 10.96 -7.52 6.76
C GLN A 155 9.48 -7.83 6.50
N ARG A 156 8.59 -6.99 7.03
CA ARG A 156 7.15 -7.21 6.88
C ARG A 156 6.73 -7.07 5.41
N PRO A 157 5.90 -7.99 4.86
CA PRO A 157 5.46 -7.95 3.46
C PRO A 157 4.78 -6.64 3.05
N LEU A 158 4.14 -5.95 3.99
CA LEU A 158 3.50 -4.65 3.76
C LEU A 158 4.47 -3.62 3.16
N VAL A 159 5.75 -3.64 3.53
CA VAL A 159 6.73 -2.70 2.99
C VAL A 159 7.00 -2.98 1.51
N CYS A 160 7.20 -4.25 1.14
CA CYS A 160 7.43 -4.67 -0.24
C CYS A 160 6.19 -4.40 -1.11
N VAL A 161 4.99 -4.70 -0.60
CA VAL A 161 3.73 -4.43 -1.33
C VAL A 161 3.55 -2.92 -1.57
N LEU A 162 3.83 -2.09 -0.56
CA LEU A 162 3.78 -0.63 -0.73
C LEU A 162 4.80 -0.14 -1.77
N GLU A 163 5.99 -0.73 -1.81
CA GLU A 163 7.01 -0.38 -2.80
C GLU A 163 6.57 -0.77 -4.23
N MET A 164 5.94 -1.92 -4.40
CA MET A 164 5.35 -2.34 -5.68
C MET A 164 4.21 -1.42 -6.11
N ILE A 165 3.30 -1.07 -5.19
CA ILE A 165 2.20 -0.13 -5.46
C ILE A 165 2.77 1.23 -5.86
N ASN A 166 3.79 1.72 -5.16
CA ASN A 166 4.45 3.00 -5.49
C ASN A 166 5.07 2.96 -6.90
N LYS A 167 5.74 1.87 -7.28
CA LYS A 167 6.28 1.71 -8.64
C LYS A 167 5.18 1.75 -9.69
N PHE A 168 4.05 1.10 -9.43
CA PHE A 168 2.90 1.10 -10.34
C PHE A 168 2.26 2.49 -10.48
N CYS A 169 2.01 3.18 -9.36
CA CYS A 169 1.48 4.54 -9.35
C CYS A 169 2.41 5.53 -10.07
N LEU A 170 3.73 5.39 -9.85
CA LEU A 170 4.74 6.21 -10.50
C LEU A 170 4.73 6.00 -12.02
N MET A 171 4.64 4.75 -12.45
CA MET A 171 4.51 4.38 -13.85
C MET A 171 3.26 5.04 -14.46
N GLU A 172 2.06 4.82 -13.91
CA GLU A 172 0.83 5.41 -14.45
C GLU A 172 0.90 6.96 -14.50
N HIS A 173 1.45 7.62 -13.48
CA HIS A 173 1.62 9.07 -13.47
C HIS A 173 2.45 9.58 -14.65
N PHE A 174 3.60 8.96 -14.92
CA PHE A 174 4.49 9.38 -16.01
C PHE A 174 3.93 9.03 -17.40
N TYR A 175 3.08 8.00 -17.52
CA TYR A 175 2.44 7.64 -18.79
C TYR A 175 1.19 8.47 -19.09
N GLU A 176 0.35 8.76 -18.09
CA GLU A 176 -0.90 9.51 -18.30
C GLU A 176 -0.66 11.01 -18.48
N CYS A 177 0.26 11.59 -17.70
CA CYS A 177 0.49 13.03 -17.68
C CYS A 177 1.78 13.39 -18.42
N PRO A 178 1.74 13.95 -19.64
CA PRO A 178 2.96 14.38 -20.33
C PRO A 178 3.63 15.59 -19.66
N LEU A 179 2.93 16.29 -18.76
CA LEU A 179 3.48 17.38 -17.97
C LEU A 179 4.41 16.88 -16.86
N SER A 180 4.33 15.60 -16.48
CA SER A 180 5.21 14.96 -15.50
C SER A 180 6.69 15.02 -15.90
N VAL A 181 7.03 15.30 -17.17
CA VAL A 181 8.41 15.60 -17.62
C VAL A 181 9.02 16.77 -16.82
N LEU A 182 8.20 17.69 -16.32
CA LEU A 182 8.63 18.81 -15.47
C LEU A 182 8.96 18.40 -14.02
N CYS A 183 8.62 17.18 -13.61
CA CYS A 183 8.95 16.57 -12.31
C CYS A 183 10.45 16.19 -12.27
N CYS A 184 11.31 17.20 -12.29
CA CYS A 184 12.76 17.08 -12.19
C CYS A 184 13.25 17.65 -10.87
N VAL A 185 14.27 17.02 -10.28
CA VAL A 185 14.89 17.40 -8.99
C VAL A 185 15.63 18.75 -9.09
N SER A 186 16.21 19.08 -10.25
CA SER A 186 17.00 20.31 -10.40
C SER A 186 16.23 21.42 -11.13
N PRO A 187 16.28 22.67 -10.63
CA PRO A 187 15.62 23.81 -11.27
C PRO A 187 16.30 24.21 -12.58
N LYS A 188 17.57 23.81 -12.79
CA LYS A 188 18.30 24.06 -14.04
C LYS A 188 17.80 23.18 -15.18
N CYS A 189 17.70 21.87 -14.95
CA CYS A 189 17.15 20.94 -15.93
C CYS A 189 15.70 21.31 -16.30
N ARG A 190 14.91 21.78 -15.33
CA ARG A 190 13.55 22.25 -15.56
C ARG A 190 13.49 23.43 -16.52
N LYS A 191 14.39 24.41 -16.39
CA LYS A 191 14.51 25.53 -17.34
C LYS A 191 14.90 25.06 -18.74
N ASP A 192 15.90 24.17 -18.84
CA ASP A 192 16.32 23.62 -20.14
C ASP A 192 15.18 22.85 -20.86
N ILE A 193 14.33 22.15 -20.10
CA ILE A 193 13.14 21.47 -20.61
C ILE A 193 12.09 22.48 -21.06
N LEU A 194 11.79 23.50 -20.24
CA LEU A 194 10.83 24.56 -20.56
C LEU A 194 11.24 25.34 -21.81
N ASP A 195 12.53 25.61 -22.00
CA ASP A 195 13.05 26.27 -23.19
C ASP A 195 12.78 25.44 -24.45
N LYS A 196 12.93 24.11 -24.35
CA LYS A 196 12.66 23.15 -25.44
C LYS A 196 11.17 22.85 -25.67
N MET A 197 10.26 23.25 -24.76
CA MET A 197 8.84 22.95 -24.91
C MET A 197 8.22 23.64 -26.13
N THR A 198 7.41 22.86 -26.85
CA THR A 198 6.61 23.31 -27.99
C THR A 198 5.33 24.01 -27.55
N HIS A 199 4.75 24.84 -28.42
CA HIS A 199 3.48 25.54 -28.15
C HIS A 199 2.35 24.59 -27.68
N LYS A 200 2.25 23.40 -28.29
CA LYS A 200 1.25 22.39 -27.90
C LYS A 200 1.39 21.95 -26.44
N GLN A 201 2.62 21.74 -25.97
CA GLN A 201 2.90 21.34 -24.58
C GLN A 201 2.58 22.48 -23.60
N VAL A 202 2.89 23.72 -23.97
CA VAL A 202 2.52 24.91 -23.19
C VAL A 202 0.99 25.03 -23.11
N GLU A 203 0.26 24.74 -24.18
CA GLU A 203 -1.20 24.76 -24.17
C GLU A 203 -1.79 23.64 -23.29
N MET A 204 -1.11 22.49 -23.16
CA MET A 204 -1.50 21.47 -22.19
C MET A 204 -1.40 22.00 -20.75
N CYS A 205 -0.33 22.73 -20.41
CA CYS A 205 -0.23 23.41 -19.11
C CYS A 205 -1.36 24.42 -18.90
N ARG A 206 -1.73 25.19 -19.94
CA ARG A 206 -2.83 26.16 -19.88
C ARG A 206 -4.19 25.50 -19.64
N LYS A 207 -4.38 24.25 -20.09
CA LYS A 207 -5.63 23.50 -19.92
C LYS A 207 -5.82 22.96 -18.51
N THR A 208 -4.74 22.84 -17.73
CA THR A 208 -4.78 22.34 -16.35
C THR A 208 -5.65 23.23 -15.45
N LEU A 209 -6.45 22.60 -14.58
CA LEU A 209 -7.42 23.28 -13.71
C LEU A 209 -6.74 24.24 -12.72
N SER A 210 -5.64 23.82 -12.11
CA SER A 210 -4.86 24.68 -11.21
C SER A 210 -4.36 25.96 -11.90
N PHE A 211 -3.93 25.83 -13.17
CA PHE A 211 -3.37 26.95 -13.92
C PHE A 211 -4.48 27.93 -14.29
N ARG A 212 -5.67 27.43 -14.66
CA ARG A 212 -6.85 28.28 -14.89
C ARG A 212 -7.23 29.08 -13.64
N ARG A 213 -7.27 28.43 -12.47
CA ARG A 213 -7.52 29.10 -11.18
C ARG A 213 -6.48 30.18 -10.88
N PHE A 214 -5.21 29.93 -11.20
CA PHE A 214 -4.16 30.91 -11.04
C PHE A 214 -4.36 32.12 -11.97
N VAL A 215 -4.67 31.87 -13.24
CA VAL A 215 -4.94 32.94 -14.22
C VAL A 215 -6.18 33.74 -13.83
N GLU A 216 -7.25 33.12 -13.33
CA GLU A 216 -8.46 33.80 -12.84
C GLU A 216 -8.16 34.80 -11.71
N ASN A 217 -7.21 34.47 -10.82
CA ASN A 217 -6.79 35.35 -9.72
C ASN A 217 -5.79 36.43 -10.13
N ALA A 218 -5.20 36.35 -11.32
CA ALA A 218 -4.22 37.31 -11.82
C ALA A 218 -4.89 38.58 -12.38
N SER A 219 -4.12 39.66 -12.52
CA SER A 219 -4.64 40.92 -13.09
C SER A 219 -4.95 40.77 -14.59
N ALA A 220 -5.91 41.54 -15.12
CA ALA A 220 -6.33 41.44 -16.53
C ALA A 220 -5.19 41.61 -17.54
N LYS A 221 -4.15 42.38 -17.20
CA LYS A 221 -2.95 42.56 -18.04
C LYS A 221 -2.03 41.33 -18.02
N GLU A 222 -1.92 40.69 -16.87
CA GLU A 222 -1.14 39.45 -16.72
C GLU A 222 -1.86 38.27 -17.36
N GLN A 223 -3.18 38.21 -17.26
CA GLN A 223 -4.00 37.20 -17.94
C GLN A 223 -3.74 37.18 -19.46
N LEU A 224 -3.74 38.35 -20.10
CA LEU A 224 -3.47 38.44 -21.54
C LEU A 224 -2.06 37.95 -21.89
N LYS A 225 -1.05 38.32 -21.08
CA LYS A 225 0.33 37.84 -21.27
C LYS A 225 0.44 36.32 -21.07
N LEU A 226 -0.19 35.78 -20.04
CA LEU A 226 -0.18 34.34 -19.73
C LEU A 226 -0.98 33.49 -20.73
N LEU A 227 -1.92 34.07 -21.48
CA LEU A 227 -2.70 33.31 -22.46
C LEU A 227 -2.13 33.42 -23.88
N LEU A 228 -1.48 34.54 -24.22
CA LEU A 228 -0.99 34.81 -25.57
C LEU A 228 0.52 34.57 -25.73
N GLU A 229 1.34 34.86 -24.72
CA GLU A 229 2.81 34.77 -24.82
C GLU A 229 3.33 33.48 -24.19
N ASP A 230 3.95 32.62 -25.03
CA ASP A 230 4.53 31.36 -24.56
C ASP A 230 5.74 31.55 -23.64
N SER A 231 6.60 32.54 -23.92
CA SER A 231 7.77 32.84 -23.08
C SER A 231 7.35 33.21 -21.66
N SER A 232 6.39 34.12 -21.54
CA SER A 232 5.85 34.59 -20.27
C SER A 232 5.19 33.45 -19.49
N THR A 233 4.51 32.52 -20.17
CA THR A 233 3.99 31.32 -19.49
C THR A 233 5.05 30.35 -19.01
N LYS A 234 6.14 30.16 -19.78
CA LYS A 234 7.23 29.27 -19.38
C LYS A 234 7.93 29.79 -18.12
N GLU A 235 8.15 31.09 -18.04
CA GLU A 235 8.69 31.75 -16.85
C GLU A 235 7.74 31.62 -15.64
N ALA A 236 6.44 31.84 -15.85
CA ALA A 236 5.44 31.66 -14.80
C ALA A 236 5.38 30.20 -14.29
N ILE A 237 5.43 29.21 -15.20
CA ILE A 237 5.50 27.77 -14.86
C ILE A 237 6.76 27.48 -14.04
N ALA A 238 7.93 28.01 -14.44
CA ALA A 238 9.15 27.84 -13.68
C ALA A 238 9.05 28.41 -12.26
N CYS A 239 8.43 29.58 -12.10
CA CYS A 239 8.20 30.20 -10.80
C CYS A 239 7.27 29.35 -9.93
N MET A 240 6.11 28.97 -10.45
CA MET A 240 5.12 28.15 -9.72
C MET A 240 5.69 26.80 -9.26
N LEU A 241 6.51 26.14 -10.09
CA LEU A 241 7.16 24.89 -9.72
C LEU A 241 8.25 25.09 -8.65
N ASN A 242 8.96 26.22 -8.65
CA ASN A 242 9.90 26.54 -7.56
C ASN A 242 9.16 26.85 -6.25
N ASP A 243 8.01 27.52 -6.33
CA ASP A 243 7.16 27.79 -5.17
C ASP A 243 6.59 26.48 -4.58
N LEU A 244 6.25 25.51 -5.44
CA LEU A 244 5.89 24.15 -5.01
C LEU A 244 7.03 23.42 -4.32
N ASP A 245 8.25 23.47 -4.88
CA ASP A 245 9.42 22.86 -4.25
C ASP A 245 9.66 23.48 -2.86
N GLN A 246 9.60 24.81 -2.74
CA GLN A 246 9.69 25.52 -1.45
C GLN A 246 8.61 25.08 -0.47
N TYR A 247 7.37 24.94 -0.95
CA TYR A 247 6.27 24.43 -0.16
C TYR A 247 6.58 23.02 0.36
N HIS A 248 7.06 22.10 -0.47
CA HIS A 248 7.41 20.74 -0.04
C HIS A 248 8.53 20.71 1.00
N TRP A 249 9.58 21.51 0.81
CA TRP A 249 10.68 21.66 1.77
C TRP A 249 10.20 22.17 3.14
N ASN A 250 9.20 23.06 3.16
CA ASN A 250 8.62 23.57 4.40
C ASN A 250 7.57 22.61 5.02
N PHE A 251 6.84 21.89 4.17
CA PHE A 251 5.70 21.07 4.55
C PHE A 251 6.12 19.84 5.37
N PHE A 252 7.11 19.05 4.91
CA PHE A 252 7.48 17.80 5.58
C PHE A 252 8.05 17.98 7.00
N PRO A 253 8.97 18.94 7.28
CA PRO A 253 9.44 19.18 8.64
C PRO A 253 8.33 19.61 9.59
N ILE A 254 7.39 20.43 9.12
CA ILE A 254 6.27 20.90 9.94
C ILE A 254 5.25 19.79 10.16
N LEU A 255 5.04 18.91 9.18
CA LEU A 255 4.22 17.72 9.34
C LEU A 255 4.83 16.76 10.39
N GLN A 256 6.15 16.59 10.40
CA GLN A 256 6.85 15.83 11.43
C GLN A 256 6.69 16.48 12.81
N CYS A 257 6.73 17.82 12.91
CA CYS A 257 6.44 18.54 14.14
C CYS A 257 5.00 18.29 14.61
N LEU A 258 4.01 18.40 13.71
CA LEU A 258 2.61 18.10 14.03
C LEU A 258 2.43 16.66 14.51
N HIS A 259 3.08 15.70 13.84
CA HIS A 259 3.07 14.30 14.23
C HIS A 259 3.69 14.09 15.61
N ALA A 260 4.85 14.68 15.90
CA ALA A 260 5.50 14.59 17.20
C ALA A 260 4.58 15.10 18.33
N VAL A 261 3.89 16.22 18.09
CA VAL A 261 2.95 16.82 19.04
C VAL A 261 1.68 15.98 19.21
N THR A 262 1.19 15.34 18.16
CA THR A 262 -0.11 14.65 18.16
C THR A 262 -0.03 13.16 18.49
N CYS A 263 1.13 12.53 18.32
CA CYS A 263 1.38 11.13 18.63
C CYS A 263 1.06 10.75 20.07
N ASN A 264 1.43 11.62 21.01
CA ASN A 264 1.37 11.33 22.44
C ASN A 264 0.03 11.75 23.06
N LEU A 265 -0.90 12.29 22.26
CA LEU A 265 -2.20 12.72 22.74
C LEU A 265 -3.12 11.50 22.99
N PRO A 266 -3.95 11.55 24.05
CA PRO A 266 -4.94 10.52 24.30
C PRO A 266 -5.93 10.45 23.12
N ARG A 267 -6.30 9.22 22.72
CA ARG A 267 -7.17 8.91 21.57
C ARG A 267 -6.58 9.11 20.17
N HIS A 268 -5.35 9.63 20.02
CA HIS A 268 -4.66 9.79 18.74
C HIS A 268 -5.55 10.33 17.60
N PRO A 269 -6.11 11.54 17.73
CA PRO A 269 -7.13 12.06 16.82
C PRO A 269 -6.66 12.14 15.35
N LEU A 270 -5.36 12.32 15.11
CA LEU A 270 -4.77 12.40 13.76
C LEU A 270 -4.01 11.12 13.35
N GLY A 271 -4.14 10.04 14.15
CA GLY A 271 -3.48 8.76 13.91
C GLY A 271 -2.16 8.58 14.67
N LYS A 272 -1.62 7.35 14.60
CA LYS A 272 -0.40 6.95 15.31
C LYS A 272 0.84 7.00 14.44
N LYS A 273 0.67 6.94 13.11
CA LYS A 273 1.77 6.95 12.15
C LYS A 273 1.83 8.31 11.45
N LEU A 274 3.02 8.67 10.97
CA LEU A 274 3.20 9.89 10.18
C LEU A 274 2.36 9.88 8.90
N PHE A 275 2.12 8.69 8.34
CA PHE A 275 1.27 8.51 7.16
C PHE A 275 -0.18 8.93 7.40
N ASP A 276 -0.75 8.66 8.58
CA ASP A 276 -2.15 9.00 8.90
C ASP A 276 -2.33 10.53 8.93
N VAL A 277 -1.35 11.25 9.48
CA VAL A 277 -1.31 12.71 9.51
C VAL A 277 -1.12 13.27 8.09
N TYR A 278 -0.26 12.64 7.29
CA TYR A 278 -0.05 13.03 5.88
C TYR A 278 -1.32 12.89 5.05
N GLU A 279 -1.98 11.73 5.10
CA GLU A 279 -3.26 11.46 4.43
C GLU A 279 -4.33 12.47 4.86
N SER A 280 -4.36 12.76 6.16
CA SER A 280 -5.28 13.75 6.72
C SER A 280 -5.02 15.16 6.19
N SER A 281 -3.76 15.50 5.89
CA SER A 281 -3.34 16.80 5.35
C SER A 281 -3.61 16.92 3.84
N LEU A 282 -3.58 15.79 3.13
CA LEU A 282 -3.75 15.74 1.68
C LEU A 282 -5.23 15.80 1.25
N SER A 283 -6.12 15.22 2.07
CA SER A 283 -7.57 15.14 1.80
C SER A 283 -8.28 16.48 1.97
N SER A 284 -7.95 17.25 3.00
CA SER A 284 -8.47 18.61 3.21
C SER A 284 -7.52 19.43 4.08
N ASN A 285 -7.73 20.75 4.14
CA ASN A 285 -7.03 21.58 5.10
C ASN A 285 -7.25 21.06 6.54
N ILE A 286 -6.16 20.89 7.28
CA ILE A 286 -6.16 20.22 8.58
C ILE A 286 -7.03 20.98 9.60
N TRP A 287 -7.00 22.31 9.58
CA TRP A 287 -7.74 23.16 10.53
C TRP A 287 -9.27 23.11 10.38
N ASN A 288 -9.78 22.60 9.25
CA ASN A 288 -11.22 22.44 9.07
C ASN A 288 -11.74 21.17 9.76
N LYS A 289 -10.89 20.16 9.95
CA LYS A 289 -11.26 18.87 10.54
C LYS A 289 -11.49 19.00 12.04
N GLU A 290 -12.46 18.23 12.54
CA GLU A 290 -12.78 18.16 13.97
C GLU A 290 -11.63 17.53 14.76
N GLU A 291 -10.99 16.50 14.18
CA GLU A 291 -9.82 15.79 14.72
C GLU A 291 -8.67 16.75 15.12
N PHE A 292 -8.39 17.76 14.29
CA PHE A 292 -7.36 18.74 14.59
C PHE A 292 -7.79 19.70 15.70
N LYS A 293 -9.05 20.14 15.69
CA LYS A 293 -9.59 21.00 16.77
C LYS A 293 -9.56 20.29 18.11
N GLU A 294 -9.88 18.99 18.13
CA GLU A 294 -9.74 18.14 19.30
C GLU A 294 -8.29 18.01 19.74
N ALA A 295 -7.36 17.76 18.81
CA ALA A 295 -5.92 17.69 19.12
C ALA A 295 -5.42 18.99 19.77
N MET A 296 -5.77 20.15 19.20
CA MET A 296 -5.38 21.46 19.74
C MET A 296 -6.07 21.77 21.07
N ALA A 297 -7.30 21.32 21.29
CA ALA A 297 -7.98 21.43 22.57
C ALA A 297 -7.30 20.58 23.66
N LEU A 298 -6.84 19.37 23.32
CA LEU A 298 -6.09 18.52 24.24
C LEU A 298 -4.72 19.13 24.59
N LEU A 299 -4.02 19.70 23.60
CA LEU A 299 -2.75 20.41 23.83
C LEU A 299 -2.89 21.62 24.75
N ARG A 300 -4.04 22.30 24.73
CA ARG A 300 -4.35 23.40 25.66
C ARG A 300 -4.49 22.95 27.12
N VAL A 301 -4.62 21.65 27.38
CA VAL A 301 -4.76 21.06 28.71
C VAL A 301 -3.52 20.24 29.11
N CYS A 302 -2.56 20.02 28.19
CA CYS A 302 -1.34 19.28 28.46
C CYS A 302 -0.53 19.84 29.65
N SER A 303 0.12 18.93 30.36
CA SER A 303 1.02 19.24 31.47
C SER A 303 2.34 19.83 30.97
N ARG A 304 3.08 20.50 31.85
CA ARG A 304 4.40 21.07 31.53
C ARG A 304 5.41 20.00 31.14
N ASP A 305 5.44 18.93 31.92
CA ASP A 305 6.45 17.88 31.80
C ASP A 305 6.26 17.07 30.51
N GLU A 306 5.06 17.10 29.92
CA GLU A 306 4.78 16.55 28.59
C GLU A 306 5.04 17.56 27.47
N LEU A 307 4.74 18.85 27.68
CA LEU A 307 4.85 19.88 26.64
C LEU A 307 6.32 20.24 26.31
N LEU A 308 7.19 20.35 27.31
CA LEU A 308 8.60 20.68 27.11
C LEU A 308 9.34 19.69 26.20
N PRO A 309 9.32 18.36 26.44
CA PRO A 309 10.01 17.41 25.56
C PRO A 309 9.39 17.36 24.16
N LEU A 310 8.11 17.71 24.00
CA LEU A 310 7.48 17.84 22.67
C LEU A 310 8.04 19.05 21.91
N LEU A 311 8.23 20.19 22.57
CA LEU A 311 8.82 21.39 21.97
C LEU A 311 10.30 21.17 21.64
N GLU A 312 11.06 20.50 22.52
CA GLU A 312 12.46 20.12 22.27
C GLU A 312 12.57 19.21 21.03
N LYS A 313 11.72 18.18 20.93
CA LYS A 313 11.64 17.33 19.73
C LYS A 313 11.29 18.12 18.48
N CYS A 314 10.37 19.09 18.55
CA CYS A 314 10.07 19.96 17.41
C CYS A 314 11.28 20.81 17.00
N ILE A 315 12.05 21.32 17.96
CA ILE A 315 13.29 22.07 17.68
C ILE A 315 14.33 21.16 17.04
N GLU A 316 14.51 19.92 17.54
CA GLU A 316 15.41 18.94 16.95
C GLU A 316 15.03 18.60 15.50
N ILE A 317 13.74 18.36 15.23
CA ILE A 317 13.23 18.09 13.88
C ILE A 317 13.52 19.28 12.94
N LEU A 318 13.21 20.50 13.39
CA LEU A 318 13.50 21.71 12.63
C LEU A 318 15.00 21.93 12.45
N GLN A 319 15.83 21.60 13.44
CA GLN A 319 17.29 21.65 13.37
C GLN A 319 17.85 20.67 12.35
N CYS A 320 17.39 19.42 12.36
CA CYS A 320 17.78 18.41 11.38
C CYS A 320 17.41 18.86 9.97
N ALA A 321 16.19 19.35 9.76
CA ALA A 321 15.74 19.89 8.47
C ALA A 321 16.54 21.12 8.02
N LEU A 322 17.00 21.96 8.95
CA LEU A 322 17.84 23.13 8.66
C LEU A 322 19.32 22.79 8.49
N THR A 323 19.76 21.56 8.76
CA THR A 323 21.18 21.18 8.65
C THR A 323 21.53 20.73 7.23
N GLU A 324 20.57 20.18 6.49
CA GLU A 324 20.75 19.77 5.10
C GLU A 324 21.02 20.98 4.17
N PRO A 325 22.03 20.90 3.28
CA PRO A 325 22.50 22.03 2.50
C PRO A 325 21.50 22.56 1.45
N GLU A 326 20.57 21.71 0.99
CA GLU A 326 19.55 22.06 0.00
C GLU A 326 18.34 22.76 0.65
N SER A 327 17.97 22.34 1.86
CA SER A 327 16.90 22.93 2.66
C SER A 327 17.26 24.31 3.20
N LYS A 328 18.53 24.58 3.56
CA LYS A 328 18.98 25.91 4.03
C LYS A 328 18.65 27.07 3.10
N ARG A 329 18.61 26.84 1.77
CA ARG A 329 18.31 27.88 0.78
C ARG A 329 16.82 28.22 0.69
N HIS A 330 15.96 27.26 0.97
CA HIS A 330 14.50 27.37 0.80
C HIS A 330 13.78 27.62 2.13
N CYS A 331 14.42 27.30 3.26
CA CYS A 331 13.82 27.25 4.60
C CYS A 331 14.19 28.45 5.50
N GLN A 332 14.44 29.64 4.95
CA GLN A 332 14.69 30.84 5.78
C GLN A 332 13.52 31.13 6.72
N GLU A 333 12.29 30.90 6.27
CA GLU A 333 11.10 31.12 7.09
C GLU A 333 10.92 30.07 8.21
N LEU A 334 11.43 28.85 8.03
CA LEU A 334 11.46 27.83 9.09
C LEU A 334 12.42 28.21 10.21
N GLN A 335 13.48 28.97 9.91
CA GLN A 335 14.39 29.51 10.93
C GLN A 335 13.68 30.52 11.83
N GLU A 336 12.77 31.35 11.29
CA GLU A 336 11.92 32.22 12.12
C GLU A 336 11.00 31.41 13.03
N SER A 337 10.37 30.36 12.49
CA SER A 337 9.48 29.48 13.26
C SER A 337 10.24 28.76 14.38
N LYS A 338 11.45 28.25 14.09
CA LYS A 338 12.35 27.66 15.08
C LYS A 338 12.73 28.66 16.18
N THR A 339 13.19 29.87 15.82
CA THR A 339 13.58 30.88 16.82
C THR A 339 12.41 31.36 17.67
N ARG A 340 11.18 31.38 17.12
CA ARG A 340 9.95 31.63 17.91
C ARG A 340 9.71 30.53 18.94
N ILE A 341 9.86 29.26 18.56
CA ILE A 341 9.71 28.12 19.48
C ILE A 341 10.83 28.11 20.54
N GLU A 342 12.07 28.42 20.17
CA GLU A 342 13.19 28.56 21.12
C GLU A 342 12.97 29.69 22.14
N LYS A 343 12.44 30.84 21.70
CA LYS A 343 12.06 31.94 22.61
C LYS A 343 10.97 31.52 23.59
N ILE A 344 9.96 30.77 23.11
CA ILE A 344 8.89 30.24 23.96
C ILE A 344 9.45 29.25 24.97
N LEU A 345 10.37 28.38 24.56
CA LEU A 345 11.02 27.42 25.44
C LEU A 345 11.87 28.11 26.51
N HIS A 346 12.58 29.19 26.15
CA HIS A 346 13.31 30.01 27.11
C HIS A 346 12.36 30.68 28.12
N GLN A 347 11.19 31.16 27.68
CA GLN A 347 10.16 31.72 28.57
C GLN A 347 9.60 30.68 29.55
N PHE A 348 9.52 29.40 29.17
CA PHE A 348 9.15 28.34 30.12
C PHE A 348 10.24 28.09 31.16
N LYS A 349 11.51 28.09 30.76
CA LYS A 349 12.67 27.94 31.68
C LYS A 349 12.78 29.13 32.63
N ASP A 350 12.51 30.35 32.16
CA ASP A 350 12.55 31.56 33.01
C ASP A 350 11.42 31.56 34.06
N LEU A 351 10.25 30.99 33.72
CA LEU A 351 9.15 30.81 34.68
C LEU A 351 9.44 29.75 35.75
N GLU A 352 10.26 28.74 35.43
CA GLU A 352 10.73 27.74 36.41
C GLU A 352 11.63 28.39 37.47
N VAL A 353 12.57 29.22 37.04
CA VAL A 353 13.46 29.97 37.95
C VAL A 353 12.67 30.92 38.87
N LEU A 354 11.59 31.52 38.35
CA LEU A 354 10.71 32.41 39.12
C LEU A 354 9.79 31.66 40.11
N GLN A 355 9.35 30.45 39.79
CA GLN A 355 8.58 29.62 40.73
C GLN A 355 9.46 29.03 41.83
N GLU A 356 10.69 28.58 41.51
CA GLU A 356 11.64 28.09 42.52
C GLU A 356 12.08 29.19 43.50
N THR A 357 12.22 30.44 43.04
CA THR A 357 12.52 31.59 43.91
C THR A 357 11.31 32.04 44.75
N GLN A 358 10.08 31.87 44.25
CA GLN A 358 8.85 32.14 45.02
C GLN A 358 8.55 31.04 46.04
N ASP A 359 8.81 29.76 45.75
CA ASP A 359 8.59 28.68 46.72
C ASP A 359 9.60 28.72 47.89
N GLN A 360 10.78 29.31 47.69
CA GLN A 360 11.73 29.57 48.79
C GLN A 360 11.38 30.80 49.63
N THR A 361 10.59 31.75 49.11
CA THR A 361 10.16 32.96 49.85
C THR A 361 8.70 32.96 50.30
N SER A 362 7.88 32.01 49.86
CA SER A 362 6.45 31.90 50.21
C SER A 362 6.11 30.75 51.16
N SER A 363 7.05 30.37 52.03
CA SER A 363 6.75 29.52 53.20
C SER A 363 6.16 30.28 54.40
N SER A 364 5.88 31.59 54.27
CA SER A 364 5.31 32.38 55.38
C SER A 364 4.38 33.53 54.97
N SER A 365 3.28 33.27 54.26
CA SER A 365 2.03 34.07 54.37
C SER A 365 0.98 33.66 53.35
N HIS A 366 0.10 32.70 53.68
CA HIS A 366 -1.31 32.62 53.26
C HIS A 366 -1.93 31.31 53.79
N LYS A 367 -1.95 31.13 55.12
CA LYS A 367 -2.91 30.24 55.80
C LYS A 367 -4.00 31.12 56.40
N GLY A 368 -4.94 31.57 55.58
CA GLY A 368 -6.05 32.40 56.01
C GLY A 368 -7.34 31.98 55.32
N ALA A 369 -8.30 31.52 56.12
CA ALA A 369 -9.67 31.14 55.79
C ALA A 369 -9.90 29.75 55.17
N LEU A 370 -9.63 28.71 55.96
CA LEU A 370 -10.55 27.55 55.99
C LEU A 370 -11.35 27.65 57.29
N SER A 371 -12.37 28.50 57.29
CA SER A 371 -13.35 28.53 58.37
C SER A 371 -14.15 27.22 58.32
N THR A 372 -14.04 26.45 59.41
CA THR A 372 -14.87 25.33 59.83
C THR A 372 -16.20 25.21 59.08
N VAL A 373 -16.27 24.31 58.09
CA VAL A 373 -17.52 23.96 57.40
C VAL A 373 -18.12 22.75 58.13
N THR A 374 -19.27 22.93 58.79
CA THR A 374 -19.93 21.88 59.57
C THR A 374 -20.95 21.05 58.77
N ASN A 375 -21.31 21.49 57.55
CA ASN A 375 -22.28 20.78 56.71
C ASN A 375 -21.69 20.35 55.35
N ARG A 376 -21.87 19.06 55.01
CA ARG A 376 -21.43 18.45 53.73
C ARG A 376 -22.04 19.15 52.50
N PHE A 377 -23.26 19.67 52.63
CA PHE A 377 -23.95 20.40 51.56
C PHE A 377 -23.32 21.78 51.29
N GLU A 378 -22.97 22.54 52.32
CA GLU A 378 -22.29 23.84 52.16
C GLU A 378 -20.90 23.67 51.57
N LEU A 379 -20.18 22.61 51.94
CA LEU A 379 -18.89 22.27 51.33
C LEU A 379 -19.06 21.92 49.84
N GLN A 380 -20.09 21.14 49.49
CA GLN A 380 -20.38 20.78 48.11
C GLN A 380 -20.81 21.99 47.27
N GLU A 381 -21.56 22.92 47.84
CA GLU A 381 -22.00 24.16 47.20
C GLU A 381 -20.84 25.17 47.06
N GLN A 382 -19.94 25.24 48.03
CA GLN A 382 -18.69 25.99 47.94
C GLN A 382 -17.73 25.40 46.91
N LEU A 383 -17.62 24.07 46.82
CA LEU A 383 -16.83 23.41 45.78
C LEU A 383 -17.43 23.59 44.38
N MET A 384 -18.77 23.51 44.27
CA MET A 384 -19.46 23.78 43.00
C MET A 384 -19.38 25.25 42.58
N SER A 385 -19.43 26.20 43.53
CA SER A 385 -19.27 27.62 43.22
C SER A 385 -17.81 28.00 42.91
N ALA A 386 -16.83 27.37 43.58
CA ALA A 386 -15.40 27.49 43.26
C ALA A 386 -15.03 26.83 41.91
N ALA A 387 -15.73 25.76 41.51
CA ALA A 387 -15.58 25.16 40.18
C ALA A 387 -16.25 25.99 39.07
N LYS A 388 -17.30 26.76 39.38
CA LYS A 388 -17.97 27.69 38.45
C LYS A 388 -17.23 29.01 38.28
N GLN A 389 -16.45 29.46 39.27
CA GLN A 389 -15.54 30.59 39.10
C GLN A 389 -14.38 30.17 38.19
N LYS A 390 -14.29 30.77 36.98
CA LYS A 390 -13.13 30.60 36.09
C LYS A 390 -11.85 30.89 36.87
N ARG A 391 -11.02 29.86 37.11
CA ARG A 391 -9.68 30.04 37.68
C ARG A 391 -8.99 31.15 36.89
N LYS A 392 -8.42 32.14 37.59
CA LYS A 392 -7.57 33.14 36.94
C LYS A 392 -6.43 32.38 36.29
N ASP A 393 -6.30 32.50 34.96
CA ASP A 393 -5.25 31.81 34.21
C ASP A 393 -3.89 32.09 34.87
N SER A 394 -3.23 31.03 35.34
CA SER A 394 -1.86 31.09 35.83
C SER A 394 -0.94 31.72 34.76
N PRO A 395 0.15 32.42 35.12
CA PRO A 395 1.16 32.85 34.14
C PRO A 395 1.59 31.69 33.23
N TYR A 396 1.66 30.47 33.77
CA TYR A 396 1.90 29.24 32.99
C TYR A 396 0.77 28.92 32.01
N ASP A 397 -0.50 29.00 32.42
CA ASP A 397 -1.65 28.73 31.54
C ASP A 397 -1.73 29.73 30.38
N ARG A 398 -1.34 30.99 30.62
CA ARG A 398 -1.25 32.01 29.57
C ARG A 398 -0.13 31.72 28.59
N LEU A 399 1.03 31.29 29.08
CA LEU A 399 2.15 30.92 28.22
C LEU A 399 1.80 29.67 27.39
N ARG A 400 1.20 28.63 28.00
CA ARG A 400 0.72 27.44 27.29
C ARG A 400 -0.27 27.78 26.18
N LYS A 401 -1.27 28.63 26.45
CA LYS A 401 -2.22 29.08 25.41
C LYS A 401 -1.49 29.79 24.27
N ARG A 402 -0.58 30.73 24.60
CA ARG A 402 0.23 31.43 23.61
C ARG A 402 1.10 30.47 22.78
N THR A 403 1.67 29.44 23.39
CA THR A 403 2.44 28.40 22.70
C THR A 403 1.58 27.64 21.72
N VAL A 404 0.42 27.14 22.17
CA VAL A 404 -0.50 26.38 21.30
C VAL A 404 -1.04 27.25 20.17
N ASP A 405 -1.34 28.53 20.42
CA ASP A 405 -1.79 29.46 19.39
C ASP A 405 -0.66 29.77 18.39
N SER A 406 0.59 29.89 18.84
CA SER A 406 1.75 30.05 17.95
C SER A 406 2.01 28.80 17.11
N LEU A 407 1.78 27.60 17.67
CA LEU A 407 1.86 26.35 16.92
C LEU A 407 0.69 26.25 15.91
N ASP A 408 -0.52 26.65 16.28
CA ASP A 408 -1.68 26.70 15.37
C ASP A 408 -1.40 27.63 14.18
N GLU A 409 -0.87 28.82 14.42
CA GLU A 409 -0.50 29.77 13.38
C GLU A 409 0.56 29.20 12.43
N MET A 410 1.59 28.54 12.99
CA MET A 410 2.62 27.86 12.20
C MET A 410 2.01 26.74 11.34
N PHE A 411 1.18 25.88 11.91
CA PHE A 411 0.53 24.79 11.17
C PHE A 411 -0.39 25.32 10.07
N ARG A 412 -1.17 26.38 10.32
CA ARG A 412 -2.03 27.00 9.31
C ARG A 412 -1.25 27.62 8.16
N LYS A 413 -0.09 28.23 8.45
CA LYS A 413 0.74 28.88 7.43
C LYS A 413 1.33 27.85 6.46
N TYR A 414 1.84 26.74 6.96
CA TYR A 414 2.64 25.82 6.17
C TYR A 414 1.94 24.51 5.78
N LEU A 415 0.95 24.04 6.54
CA LEU A 415 0.19 22.80 6.23
C LEU A 415 -1.08 23.10 5.42
N THR A 416 -0.93 23.88 4.35
CA THR A 416 -2.01 24.11 3.39
C THR A 416 -2.19 22.87 2.51
N CYS A 417 -3.41 22.56 2.06
CA CYS A 417 -3.60 21.42 1.15
C CYS A 417 -2.91 21.70 -0.21
N PRO A 418 -2.11 20.77 -0.76
CA PRO A 418 -1.39 20.99 -2.02
C PRO A 418 -2.31 21.21 -3.23
N ARG A 419 -3.58 20.77 -3.15
CA ARG A 419 -4.60 21.02 -4.19
C ARG A 419 -4.93 22.52 -4.39
N ASN A 420 -4.55 23.37 -3.43
CA ASN A 420 -4.75 24.81 -3.52
C ASN A 420 -3.61 25.53 -4.26
N LEU A 421 -2.48 24.84 -4.48
CA LEU A 421 -1.31 25.41 -5.13
C LEU A 421 -1.42 25.27 -6.65
N PRO A 422 -0.85 26.20 -7.44
CA PRO A 422 -0.86 26.08 -8.88
C PRO A 422 0.09 24.98 -9.36
N LEU A 423 -0.33 24.20 -10.37
CA LEU A 423 0.43 23.15 -11.06
C LEU A 423 0.85 21.96 -10.19
N PHE A 424 0.12 21.69 -9.11
CA PHE A 424 0.37 20.54 -8.26
C PHE A 424 0.17 19.20 -9.01
N GLU A 425 -0.66 19.16 -10.05
CA GLU A 425 -0.92 17.97 -10.89
C GLU A 425 0.32 17.43 -11.60
N VAL A 426 1.41 18.21 -11.68
CA VAL A 426 2.69 17.75 -12.21
C VAL A 426 3.38 16.78 -11.26
N LEU A 427 3.25 17.00 -9.95
CA LEU A 427 3.94 16.27 -8.89
C LEU A 427 3.03 15.24 -8.20
N TYR A 428 1.73 15.47 -8.19
CA TYR A 428 0.75 14.63 -7.50
C TYR A 428 -0.12 13.85 -8.47
N TYR A 429 -0.39 12.60 -8.11
CA TYR A 429 -1.29 11.69 -8.83
C TYR A 429 -2.54 11.40 -8.01
N ASP A 430 -3.73 11.68 -8.56
CA ASP A 430 -5.03 11.55 -7.85
C ASP A 430 -5.95 10.46 -8.45
N ASN A 431 -5.55 9.80 -9.55
CA ASN A 431 -6.42 8.85 -10.25
C ASN A 431 -6.41 7.46 -9.58
N VAL A 432 -6.89 7.40 -8.34
CA VAL A 432 -6.92 6.18 -7.51
C VAL A 432 -7.88 5.13 -8.07
N GLN A 433 -8.94 5.54 -8.77
CA GLN A 433 -9.97 4.62 -9.24
C GLN A 433 -9.47 3.72 -10.37
N GLU A 434 -8.65 4.24 -11.29
CA GLU A 434 -8.06 3.43 -12.35
C GLU A 434 -7.00 2.48 -11.79
N ILE A 435 -6.08 2.95 -10.93
CA ILE A 435 -5.13 2.07 -10.22
C ILE A 435 -5.86 0.93 -9.51
N ARG A 436 -6.93 1.26 -8.78
CA ARG A 436 -7.68 0.27 -8.00
C ARG A 436 -8.29 -0.80 -8.90
N LYS A 437 -8.79 -0.43 -10.09
CA LYS A 437 -9.31 -1.38 -11.07
C LYS A 437 -8.20 -2.30 -11.60
N HIS A 438 -7.03 -1.74 -11.91
CA HIS A 438 -5.88 -2.51 -12.42
C HIS A 438 -5.30 -3.47 -11.37
N LEU A 439 -5.13 -3.03 -10.13
CA LEU A 439 -4.49 -3.84 -9.07
C LEU A 439 -5.40 -4.91 -8.48
N ILE A 440 -6.66 -4.59 -8.18
CA ILE A 440 -7.55 -5.51 -7.46
C ILE A 440 -8.18 -6.52 -8.41
N GLY A 441 -8.47 -6.13 -9.65
CA GLY A 441 -9.13 -6.97 -10.65
C GLY A 441 -10.49 -7.48 -10.17
N MET A 442 -11.59 -6.86 -10.62
CA MET A 442 -12.95 -7.26 -10.21
C MET A 442 -13.74 -7.91 -11.37
N PRO A 443 -13.30 -9.08 -11.92
CA PRO A 443 -13.89 -9.67 -13.11
C PRO A 443 -15.35 -10.08 -12.90
N ARG A 444 -15.69 -10.59 -11.71
CA ARG A 444 -17.07 -10.97 -11.39
C ARG A 444 -18.03 -9.78 -11.48
N VAL A 445 -17.65 -8.64 -10.92
CA VAL A 445 -18.49 -7.43 -10.96
C VAL A 445 -18.62 -6.92 -12.39
N ALA A 446 -17.55 -6.93 -13.17
CA ALA A 446 -17.59 -6.56 -14.59
C ALA A 446 -18.54 -7.45 -15.40
N ILE A 447 -18.43 -8.79 -15.27
CA ILE A 447 -19.30 -9.74 -15.97
C ILE A 447 -20.76 -9.57 -15.53
N GLN A 448 -21.03 -9.47 -14.22
CA GLN A 448 -22.38 -9.28 -13.72
C GLN A 448 -22.98 -7.94 -14.19
N THR A 449 -22.18 -6.88 -14.24
CA THR A 449 -22.61 -5.56 -14.74
C THR A 449 -22.91 -5.64 -16.24
N ALA A 450 -22.07 -6.32 -17.02
CA ALA A 450 -22.26 -6.50 -18.45
C ALA A 450 -23.53 -7.31 -18.77
N LEU A 451 -23.80 -8.38 -18.02
CA LEU A 451 -24.98 -9.23 -18.23
C LEU A 451 -26.27 -8.58 -17.70
N SER A 452 -26.19 -7.77 -16.64
CA SER A 452 -27.35 -7.08 -16.06
C SER A 452 -27.70 -5.80 -16.81
N ASN A 453 -26.69 -5.00 -17.17
CA ASN A 453 -26.82 -3.74 -17.89
C ASN A 453 -25.80 -3.62 -19.05
N PRO A 454 -26.13 -4.16 -20.23
CA PRO A 454 -25.26 -4.10 -21.42
C PRO A 454 -25.03 -2.68 -21.93
N GLN A 455 -25.94 -1.74 -21.63
CA GLN A 455 -25.85 -0.35 -22.07
C GLN A 455 -24.57 0.33 -21.57
N TYR A 456 -24.10 -0.03 -20.37
CA TYR A 456 -22.89 0.52 -19.79
C TYR A 456 -21.67 0.36 -20.71
N TYR A 457 -21.60 -0.77 -21.44
CA TYR A 457 -20.50 -1.06 -22.38
C TYR A 457 -20.85 -0.70 -23.83
N LEU A 458 -22.04 -1.07 -24.30
CA LEU A 458 -22.44 -0.90 -25.69
C LEU A 458 -22.86 0.54 -26.04
N LYS A 459 -23.21 1.36 -25.04
CA LYS A 459 -23.70 2.75 -25.19
C LYS A 459 -24.81 2.90 -26.24
N CYS A 460 -25.62 1.87 -26.43
CA CYS A 460 -26.73 1.85 -27.37
C CYS A 460 -28.00 2.47 -26.77
N LYS A 461 -28.89 2.97 -27.62
CA LYS A 461 -30.20 3.51 -27.21
C LYS A 461 -31.25 2.42 -26.95
N CYS A 462 -31.12 1.26 -27.61
CA CYS A 462 -32.10 0.18 -27.56
C CYS A 462 -32.08 -0.64 -26.26
N CYS A 463 -30.96 -0.69 -25.53
CA CYS A 463 -30.84 -1.48 -24.30
C CYS A 463 -31.01 -0.64 -23.01
N GLN A 464 -31.59 0.56 -23.11
CA GLN A 464 -31.85 1.41 -21.95
C GLN A 464 -33.01 0.86 -21.13
N THR A 465 -32.67 0.17 -20.03
CA THR A 465 -33.62 -0.56 -19.17
C THR A 465 -33.43 -0.19 -17.71
N ASP A 466 -34.53 -0.14 -16.96
CA ASP A 466 -34.49 -0.09 -15.50
C ASP A 466 -34.04 -1.45 -14.94
N VAL A 467 -33.45 -1.42 -13.73
CA VAL A 467 -32.90 -2.61 -13.06
C VAL A 467 -34.00 -3.68 -12.91
N GLY A 468 -33.74 -4.88 -13.43
CA GLY A 468 -34.67 -6.01 -13.36
C GLY A 468 -35.68 -6.12 -14.50
N THR A 469 -35.78 -5.15 -15.41
CA THR A 469 -36.65 -5.27 -16.59
C THR A 469 -35.96 -6.05 -17.71
N VAL A 470 -36.71 -6.92 -18.39
CA VAL A 470 -36.25 -7.68 -19.56
C VAL A 470 -36.91 -7.10 -20.80
N GLN A 471 -36.11 -6.74 -21.80
CA GLN A 471 -36.56 -6.27 -23.12
C GLN A 471 -36.04 -7.21 -24.21
N ASP A 472 -36.78 -7.29 -25.32
CA ASP A 472 -36.47 -8.04 -26.53
C ASP A 472 -35.24 -7.50 -27.28
N THR A 473 -34.90 -6.23 -27.06
CA THR A 473 -33.72 -5.55 -27.62
C THR A 473 -32.40 -5.93 -26.95
N LEU A 474 -32.43 -6.68 -25.84
CA LEU A 474 -31.24 -7.09 -25.11
C LEU A 474 -30.54 -8.26 -25.84
N PRO A 475 -29.21 -8.39 -25.68
CA PRO A 475 -28.50 -9.58 -26.17
C PRO A 475 -29.01 -10.87 -25.51
N ASP A 476 -29.03 -11.97 -26.25
CA ASP A 476 -29.59 -13.26 -25.81
C ASP A 476 -29.02 -13.76 -24.49
N ILE A 477 -27.70 -13.67 -24.31
CA ILE A 477 -27.04 -14.07 -23.06
C ILE A 477 -27.51 -13.22 -21.86
N CYS A 478 -27.85 -11.95 -22.09
CA CYS A 478 -28.34 -11.04 -21.05
C CYS A 478 -29.80 -11.34 -20.70
N ILE A 479 -30.63 -11.69 -21.69
CA ILE A 479 -32.00 -12.16 -21.47
C ILE A 479 -31.99 -13.47 -20.67
N ALA A 480 -31.22 -14.45 -21.13
CA ALA A 480 -31.04 -15.73 -20.43
C ALA A 480 -30.52 -15.48 -19.00
N TYR A 481 -29.57 -14.56 -18.83
CA TYR A 481 -29.07 -14.17 -17.52
C TYR A 481 -30.14 -13.46 -16.65
N LYS A 482 -30.99 -12.59 -17.16
CA LYS A 482 -32.03 -12.00 -16.29
C LYS A 482 -33.05 -13.07 -15.84
N LEU A 483 -33.46 -13.95 -16.74
CA LEU A 483 -34.37 -15.06 -16.44
C LEU A 483 -33.77 -16.08 -15.45
N HIS A 484 -32.47 -16.38 -15.52
CA HIS A 484 -31.85 -17.33 -14.59
C HIS A 484 -31.78 -16.79 -13.13
N LEU A 485 -31.84 -15.47 -12.95
CA LEU A 485 -31.85 -14.84 -11.62
C LEU A 485 -33.20 -15.02 -10.92
N GLU A 486 -34.29 -14.94 -11.68
CA GLU A 486 -35.67 -15.16 -11.19
C GLU A 486 -35.91 -16.62 -10.79
N CYS A 487 -35.19 -17.56 -11.44
CA CYS A 487 -35.28 -18.97 -11.15
C CYS A 487 -34.64 -19.36 -9.80
N GLY A 488 -35.09 -20.50 -9.26
CA GLY A 488 -34.51 -21.10 -8.06
C GLY A 488 -33.16 -21.79 -8.28
N ARG A 489 -32.72 -22.58 -7.28
CA ARG A 489 -31.44 -23.31 -7.33
C ARG A 489 -31.36 -24.34 -8.47
N LEU A 490 -32.48 -24.99 -8.79
CA LEU A 490 -32.61 -25.93 -9.90
C LEU A 490 -33.54 -25.29 -10.93
N ILE A 491 -33.04 -25.13 -12.16
CA ILE A 491 -33.75 -24.47 -13.26
C ILE A 491 -34.17 -25.56 -14.23
N ASN A 492 -35.47 -25.62 -14.54
CA ASN A 492 -35.99 -26.48 -15.60
C ASN A 492 -35.66 -25.86 -16.96
N LEU A 493 -34.97 -26.60 -17.83
CA LEU A 493 -34.56 -26.12 -19.15
C LEU A 493 -35.75 -25.79 -20.05
N PHE A 494 -36.85 -26.54 -19.95
CA PHE A 494 -38.02 -26.32 -20.79
C PHE A 494 -38.74 -25.02 -20.41
N ASP A 495 -39.00 -24.80 -19.12
CA ASP A 495 -39.66 -23.58 -18.64
C ASP A 495 -38.79 -22.34 -18.94
N TRP A 496 -37.48 -22.48 -18.84
CA TRP A 496 -36.55 -21.39 -19.15
C TRP A 496 -36.51 -21.06 -20.65
N LEU A 497 -36.55 -22.07 -21.53
CA LEU A 497 -36.70 -21.87 -22.97
C LEU A 497 -38.02 -21.18 -23.31
N GLN A 498 -39.13 -21.60 -22.70
CA GLN A 498 -40.44 -20.97 -22.93
C GLN A 498 -40.45 -19.50 -22.49
N ALA A 499 -39.87 -19.19 -21.33
CA ALA A 499 -39.72 -17.80 -20.88
C ALA A 499 -38.83 -16.98 -21.82
N PHE A 500 -37.74 -17.57 -22.32
CA PHE A 500 -36.84 -16.92 -23.29
C PHE A 500 -37.55 -16.61 -24.62
N SER A 501 -38.30 -17.57 -25.16
CA SER A 501 -39.07 -17.37 -26.39
C SER A 501 -40.19 -16.33 -26.21
N ALA A 502 -40.87 -16.32 -25.05
CA ALA A 502 -41.92 -15.35 -24.75
C ALA A 502 -41.42 -13.89 -24.68
N VAL A 503 -40.15 -13.68 -24.30
CA VAL A 503 -39.52 -12.35 -24.28
C VAL A 503 -39.19 -11.88 -25.70
N LEU A 504 -38.69 -12.75 -26.56
CA LEU A 504 -38.27 -12.39 -27.93
C LEU A 504 -39.44 -12.31 -28.93
N GLU A 505 -40.51 -13.07 -28.69
CA GLU A 505 -41.74 -13.04 -29.48
C GLU A 505 -42.93 -12.73 -28.55
N PRO A 506 -43.15 -11.45 -28.18
CA PRO A 506 -44.31 -11.08 -27.38
C PRO A 506 -45.62 -11.39 -28.14
N PRO A 507 -46.68 -11.85 -27.46
CA PRO A 507 -47.90 -12.34 -28.09
C PRO A 507 -48.76 -11.26 -28.79
N GLU A 508 -48.34 -9.99 -28.86
CA GLU A 508 -49.18 -8.87 -29.31
C GLU A 508 -48.78 -8.23 -30.65
N THR A 509 -47.86 -8.79 -31.42
CA THR A 509 -47.66 -8.33 -32.81
C THR A 509 -48.68 -8.98 -33.74
N GLU A 510 -49.92 -8.47 -33.73
CA GLU A 510 -51.05 -8.84 -34.61
C GLU A 510 -50.81 -8.58 -36.12
N GLN A 511 -49.55 -8.52 -36.57
CA GLN A 511 -49.18 -8.33 -37.99
C GLN A 511 -48.38 -9.51 -38.59
N SER A 512 -48.22 -10.62 -37.88
CA SER A 512 -47.56 -11.83 -38.40
C SER A 512 -48.53 -12.98 -38.72
N SER A 513 -49.82 -12.70 -38.87
CA SER A 513 -50.79 -13.62 -39.45
C SER A 513 -50.61 -13.72 -40.96
N GLU A 514 -49.56 -14.43 -41.39
CA GLU A 514 -49.45 -15.24 -42.63
C GLU A 514 -48.02 -15.81 -42.84
N MET A 515 -47.38 -16.33 -41.79
CA MET A 515 -46.17 -17.16 -41.99
C MET A 515 -46.55 -18.61 -42.27
N SER A 516 -46.06 -19.16 -43.39
CA SER A 516 -46.24 -20.57 -43.73
C SER A 516 -45.69 -21.49 -42.62
N PRO A 517 -46.29 -22.66 -42.37
CA PRO A 517 -45.92 -23.52 -41.24
C PRO A 517 -44.44 -23.93 -41.26
N LYS A 518 -43.84 -24.03 -42.45
CA LYS A 518 -42.40 -24.29 -42.63
C LYS A 518 -41.48 -23.12 -42.22
N LYS A 519 -41.94 -21.87 -42.32
CA LYS A 519 -41.19 -20.69 -41.87
C LYS A 519 -41.29 -20.52 -40.35
N LYS A 520 -42.47 -20.79 -39.77
CA LYS A 520 -42.67 -20.76 -38.30
C LYS A 520 -41.84 -21.83 -37.57
N GLN A 521 -41.72 -23.02 -38.16
CA GLN A 521 -40.87 -24.08 -37.61
C GLN A 521 -39.37 -23.72 -37.67
N LYS A 522 -38.92 -23.07 -38.75
CA LYS A 522 -37.54 -22.60 -38.87
C LYS A 522 -37.17 -21.47 -37.91
N THR A 523 -38.11 -20.57 -37.59
CA THR A 523 -37.88 -19.52 -36.59
C THR A 523 -37.81 -20.11 -35.18
N ASP A 524 -38.63 -21.11 -34.89
CA ASP A 524 -38.59 -21.84 -33.61
C ASP A 524 -37.26 -22.61 -33.45
N ASP A 525 -36.77 -23.27 -34.51
CA ASP A 525 -35.47 -23.94 -34.53
C ASP A 525 -34.31 -22.94 -34.29
N GLN A 526 -34.41 -21.72 -34.83
CA GLN A 526 -33.41 -20.66 -34.63
C GLN A 526 -33.41 -20.12 -33.20
N LEU A 527 -34.59 -19.89 -32.62
CA LEU A 527 -34.72 -19.48 -31.21
C LEU A 527 -34.17 -20.55 -30.28
N HIS A 528 -34.44 -21.82 -30.57
CA HIS A 528 -33.89 -22.95 -29.83
C HIS A 528 -32.36 -22.98 -29.88
N ALA A 529 -31.76 -22.75 -31.06
CA ALA A 529 -30.31 -22.68 -31.21
C ALA A 529 -29.68 -21.50 -30.45
N ARG A 530 -30.31 -20.32 -30.50
CA ARG A 530 -29.87 -19.12 -29.75
C ARG A 530 -29.93 -19.35 -28.24
N PHE A 531 -31.00 -19.99 -27.76
CA PHE A 531 -31.12 -20.37 -26.35
C PHE A 531 -30.02 -21.35 -25.94
N ILE A 532 -29.78 -22.42 -26.70
CA ILE A 532 -28.70 -23.38 -26.41
C ILE A 532 -27.34 -22.68 -26.36
N GLN A 533 -27.08 -21.73 -27.26
CA GLN A 533 -25.86 -20.95 -27.25
C GLN A 533 -25.74 -20.12 -25.96
N ALA A 534 -26.78 -19.35 -25.60
CA ALA A 534 -26.78 -18.54 -24.38
C ALA A 534 -26.59 -19.38 -23.11
N VAL A 535 -27.24 -20.55 -23.03
CA VAL A 535 -27.06 -21.51 -21.93
C VAL A 535 -25.63 -22.06 -21.90
N SER A 536 -25.05 -22.39 -23.05
CA SER A 536 -23.67 -22.88 -23.15
C SER A 536 -22.66 -21.82 -22.70
N GLU A 537 -22.87 -20.56 -23.08
CA GLU A 537 -22.04 -19.43 -22.64
C GLU A 537 -22.17 -19.19 -21.14
N LEU A 538 -23.38 -19.26 -20.56
CA LEU A 538 -23.59 -19.17 -19.11
C LEU A 538 -22.96 -20.34 -18.35
N GLN A 539 -22.94 -21.54 -18.95
CA GLN A 539 -22.24 -22.69 -18.39
C GLN A 539 -20.72 -22.51 -18.45
N PHE A 540 -20.20 -21.98 -19.56
CA PHE A 540 -18.77 -21.66 -19.72
C PHE A 540 -18.29 -20.63 -18.69
N LEU A 541 -19.10 -19.59 -18.45
CA LEU A 541 -18.83 -18.57 -17.43
C LEU A 541 -19.00 -19.08 -15.98
N GLY A 542 -19.52 -20.29 -15.79
CA GLY A 542 -19.68 -20.92 -14.48
C GLY A 542 -20.91 -20.46 -13.68
N PHE A 543 -21.89 -19.81 -14.30
CA PHE A 543 -23.16 -19.45 -13.64
C PHE A 543 -24.05 -20.67 -13.40
N ILE A 544 -23.99 -21.65 -14.31
CA ILE A 544 -24.79 -22.88 -14.26
C ILE A 544 -23.92 -24.13 -14.45
N LYS A 545 -24.40 -25.27 -13.94
CA LYS A 545 -23.78 -26.59 -14.11
C LYS A 545 -24.84 -27.63 -14.44
N ALA A 546 -24.52 -28.51 -15.38
CA ALA A 546 -25.33 -29.68 -15.68
C ALA A 546 -25.45 -30.59 -14.43
N THR A 547 -26.67 -31.04 -14.12
CA THR A 547 -26.89 -31.96 -12.99
C THR A 547 -27.53 -33.26 -13.41
N ARG A 548 -27.17 -34.32 -12.69
CA ARG A 548 -27.82 -35.64 -12.79
C ARG A 548 -28.90 -35.84 -11.73
N LYS A 549 -29.20 -34.82 -10.92
CA LYS A 549 -30.14 -34.92 -9.79
C LYS A 549 -31.60 -34.95 -10.25
N LYS A 550 -31.92 -34.22 -11.33
CA LYS A 550 -33.21 -34.22 -12.00
C LYS A 550 -32.97 -34.18 -13.51
N THR A 551 -33.80 -34.90 -14.26
CA THR A 551 -33.78 -34.87 -15.74
C THR A 551 -34.12 -33.45 -16.21
N ASP A 552 -33.46 -32.99 -17.26
CA ASP A 552 -33.71 -31.69 -17.91
C ASP A 552 -33.57 -30.45 -17.00
N HIS A 553 -32.77 -30.57 -15.92
CA HIS A 553 -32.49 -29.47 -15.00
C HIS A 553 -31.01 -29.10 -14.97
N VAL A 554 -30.75 -27.80 -14.92
CA VAL A 554 -29.44 -27.22 -14.61
C VAL A 554 -29.43 -26.65 -13.20
N GLN A 555 -28.28 -26.72 -12.54
CA GLN A 555 -28.10 -26.13 -11.21
C GLN A 555 -27.38 -24.80 -11.33
N ARG A 556 -27.95 -23.79 -10.68
CA ARG A 556 -27.29 -22.49 -10.50
C ARG A 556 -26.16 -22.62 -9.48
N LEU A 557 -24.98 -22.09 -9.83
CA LEU A 557 -23.79 -22.10 -8.98
C LEU A 557 -23.60 -20.78 -8.21
N THR A 558 -24.11 -19.69 -8.75
CA THR A 558 -23.97 -18.35 -8.17
C THR A 558 -25.23 -17.91 -7.44
N TRP A 559 -25.06 -17.14 -6.37
CA TRP A 559 -26.13 -16.45 -5.66
C TRP A 559 -26.01 -14.94 -5.90
N GLY A 560 -27.14 -14.27 -6.13
CA GLY A 560 -27.25 -12.81 -6.20
C GLY A 560 -28.02 -12.33 -7.43
N ALA A 561 -29.30 -12.03 -7.24
CA ALA A 561 -29.76 -10.70 -7.63
C ALA A 561 -29.13 -9.76 -6.59
N CYS A 562 -28.27 -8.85 -7.03
CA CYS A 562 -27.86 -7.71 -6.21
C CYS A 562 -28.71 -6.52 -6.62
#